data_AF-A0A9P5P9H9-F1
#
_entry.id   AF-A0A9P5P9H9-F1
#
_cell.length_a   1.000
_cell.length_b   1.000
_cell.length_c   1.000
_cell.angle_alpha   90.00
_cell.angle_beta   90.00
_cell.angle_gamma   90.00
#
_symmetry.space_group_name_H-M   'P 1'
#
loop_
_entity.id
_entity.type
_entity.pdbx_description
1 polymer ?
#
loop_
_entity_poly.entity_id
_entity_poly.type
_entity_poly.pdbx_seq_one_letter_code
_entity_poly.pdbx_strand_id
1 'polypeptide(L)' 'MWSAVYRTDCSIYEDCDTNMLIEAYHHVLKGKFLHGKCNCHLDHLIHVLVNDVAPYYILKQAHQQYGFEGDDLEAAK' A
#
# COMPACT_ATOMS: atom_id res chain seq x y z
N MET A 1 -2.36 -10.55 15.88
CA MET A 1 -1.19 -10.20 16.71
C MET A 1 -0.06 -11.22 16.49
N TRP A 2 0.30 -11.47 15.23
CA TRP A 2 1.33 -12.45 14.86
C TRP A 2 2.51 -11.78 14.13
N SER A 3 2.31 -10.60 13.53
CA SER A 3 3.38 -9.86 12.84
C SER A 3 4.25 -8.99 13.75
N ALA A 4 3.72 -8.48 14.86
CA ALA A 4 4.47 -7.58 15.75
C ALA A 4 5.65 -8.25 16.47
N VAL A 5 5.62 -9.57 16.64
CA VAL A 5 6.66 -10.35 17.33
C VAL A 5 7.91 -10.55 16.46
N TYR A 6 7.79 -10.42 15.13
CA TYR A 6 8.90 -10.59 14.19
C TYR A 6 9.60 -9.28 13.80
N ARG A 7 9.21 -8.14 14.40
CA ARG A 7 9.70 -6.80 14.00
C ARG A 7 11.04 -6.38 14.61
N THR A 8 11.72 -7.24 15.36
CA THR A 8 12.85 -6.83 16.20
C THR A 8 14.12 -6.49 15.41
N ASP A 9 14.32 -7.05 14.22
CA ASP A 9 15.54 -6.84 13.41
C ASP A 9 15.31 -6.68 11.90
N CYS A 10 14.08 -6.51 11.43
CA CYS A 10 13.82 -6.36 10.00
C CYS A 10 13.98 -4.89 9.57
N SER A 11 15.20 -4.53 9.16
CA SER A 11 15.39 -3.47 8.16
C SER A 11 14.44 -3.74 7.00
N ILE A 12 13.67 -2.73 6.58
CA ILE A 12 12.71 -2.81 5.45
C ILE A 12 13.37 -3.37 4.17
N TYR A 13 14.71 -3.41 4.12
CA TYR A 13 15.55 -3.68 2.96
C TYR A 13 16.23 -5.06 2.93
N GLU A 14 16.29 -5.83 4.02
CA GLU A 14 17.09 -7.08 4.03
C GLU A 14 16.30 -8.33 3.63
N ASP A 15 14.98 -8.30 3.74
CA ASP A 15 14.06 -9.27 3.15
C ASP A 15 12.80 -8.49 2.77
N CYS A 16 12.43 -8.45 1.48
CA CYS A 16 11.12 -7.92 1.07
C CYS A 16 10.03 -8.89 1.51
N ASP A 17 9.85 -8.99 2.83
CA ASP A 17 8.91 -9.86 3.48
C ASP A 17 7.52 -9.41 3.00
N THR A 18 6.84 -10.27 2.25
CA THR A 18 5.56 -9.92 1.59
C THR A 18 4.55 -9.37 2.59
N ASN A 19 4.69 -9.77 3.86
CA ASN A 19 3.95 -9.23 4.99
C ASN A 19 4.14 -7.72 5.20
N MET A 20 5.36 -7.19 5.07
CA MET A 20 5.62 -5.75 5.23
C MET A 20 5.00 -4.92 4.11
N LEU A 21 5.09 -5.40 2.86
CA LEU A 21 4.47 -4.73 1.71
C LEU A 21 2.94 -4.73 1.83
N ILE A 22 2.35 -5.85 2.24
CA ILE A 22 0.91 -5.95 2.49
C ILE A 22 0.49 -5.03 3.64
N GLU A 23 1.26 -4.97 4.74
CA GLU A 23 0.98 -4.07 5.86
C GLU A 23 1.06 -2.60 5.45
N ALA A 24 2.09 -2.20 4.70
CA ALA A 24 2.25 -0.85 4.19
C ALA A 24 1.09 -0.46 3.25
N TYR A 25 0.73 -1.35 2.32
CA TYR A 25 -0.44 -1.17 1.45
C TYR A 25 -1.72 -1.02 2.26
N HIS A 26 -1.93 -1.88 3.27
CA HIS A 26 -3.10 -1.82 4.14
C HIS A 26 -3.17 -0.52 4.95
N HIS A 27 -2.03 0.01 5.40
CA HIS A 27 -1.97 1.32 6.06
C HIS A 27 -2.41 2.45 5.12
N VAL A 28 -1.97 2.44 3.87
CA VAL A 28 -2.39 3.41 2.85
C VAL A 28 -3.87 3.27 2.54
N LEU A 29 -4.35 2.04 2.33
CA LEU A 29 -5.75 1.73 2.05
C LEU A 29 -6.65 2.24 3.19
N LYS A 30 -6.27 1.93 4.43
CA LYS A 30 -7.00 2.36 5.63
C LYS A 30 -7.00 3.88 5.79
N GLY A 31 -5.86 4.53 5.60
CA GLY A 31 -5.71 5.96 5.82
C GLY A 31 -6.34 6.82 4.73
N LYS A 32 -6.02 6.53 3.46
CA LYS A 32 -6.44 7.37 2.32
C LYS A 32 -7.85 7.08 1.81
N PHE A 33 -8.27 5.81 1.81
CA PHE A 33 -9.52 5.40 1.13
C PHE A 33 -10.63 5.02 2.12
N LEU A 34 -10.29 4.29 3.19
CA LEU A 34 -11.28 3.84 4.18
C LEU A 34 -11.48 4.82 5.35
N HIS A 35 -10.87 6.01 5.31
CA HIS A 35 -11.02 7.07 6.34
C HIS A 35 -10.77 6.56 7.78
N GLY A 36 -9.85 5.61 7.94
CA GLY A 36 -9.52 5.02 9.24
C GLY A 36 -10.48 3.91 9.72
N LYS A 37 -11.52 3.55 8.98
CA LYS A 37 -12.43 2.45 9.34
C LYS A 37 -11.73 1.10 9.24
N CYS A 38 -11.81 0.31 10.31
CA CYS A 38 -11.23 -1.03 10.39
C CYS A 38 -12.17 -2.13 9.90
N ASN A 39 -13.49 -1.94 10.04
CA ASN A 39 -14.50 -2.90 9.61
C ASN A 39 -15.35 -2.26 8.51
N CYS A 40 -15.18 -2.76 7.29
CA CYS A 40 -16.03 -2.44 6.15
C CYS A 40 -16.65 -3.73 5.63
N HIS A 41 -17.90 -3.64 5.17
CA HIS A 41 -18.53 -4.76 4.48
C HIS A 41 -17.71 -5.14 3.26
N LEU A 42 -17.63 -6.43 2.94
CA LEU A 42 -16.81 -6.93 1.83
C LEU A 42 -17.21 -6.28 0.50
N ASP A 43 -18.52 -6.07 0.27
CA ASP A 43 -18.99 -5.36 -0.94
C ASP A 43 -18.50 -3.92 -1.02
N HIS A 44 -18.51 -3.20 0.11
CA HIS A 44 -18.01 -1.83 0.15
C HIS A 44 -16.49 -1.79 -0.07
N LEU A 45 -15.76 -2.76 0.48
CA LEU A 45 -14.32 -2.89 0.25
C LEU A 45 -14.02 -3.15 -1.24
N ILE A 46 -14.74 -4.08 -1.88
CA ILE A 46 -14.59 -4.33 -3.32
C ILE A 46 -14.89 -3.07 -4.12
N HIS A 47 -15.97 -2.37 -3.78
CA HIS A 47 -16.34 -1.13 -4.45
C HIS A 47 -15.22 -0.08 -4.38
N VAL A 48 -14.65 0.15 -3.19
CA VAL A 48 -13.54 1.10 -2.98
C VAL A 48 -12.28 0.65 -3.74
N LEU A 49 -11.95 -0.64 -3.68
CA LEU A 49 -10.77 -1.17 -4.37
C LEU A 49 -10.86 -0.98 -5.90
N VAL A 50 -12.04 -1.22 -6.48
CA VAL A 50 -12.24 -1.13 -7.93
C VAL A 50 -12.41 0.31 -8.40
N ASN A 51 -13.19 1.12 -7.69
CA ASN A 51 -13.59 2.45 -8.17
C ASN A 51 -12.66 3.57 -7.70
N ASP A 52 -11.97 3.42 -6.57
CA ASP A 52 -11.12 4.47 -6.02
C ASP A 52 -9.65 4.09 -6.11
N VAL A 53 -9.30 2.89 -5.64
CA VAL A 53 -7.90 2.47 -5.49
C VAL A 53 -7.26 2.15 -6.85
N ALA A 54 -7.92 1.35 -7.68
CA ALA A 54 -7.40 1.01 -9.01
C ALA A 54 -7.10 2.24 -9.88
N PRO A 55 -8.02 3.21 -10.08
CA PRO A 55 -7.71 4.39 -10.87
C PRO A 55 -6.65 5.28 -10.23
N TYR A 56 -6.59 5.34 -8.89
CA TYR A 56 -5.53 6.07 -8.20
C TYR A 56 -4.14 5.51 -8.55
N TYR A 57 -3.95 4.20 -8.52
CA TYR A 57 -2.66 3.60 -8.85
C TYR A 57 -2.32 3.67 -10.33
N ILE A 58 -3.31 3.58 -11.23
CA ILE A 58 -3.09 3.79 -12.66
C ILE A 58 -2.61 5.22 -12.92
N LEU A 59 -3.26 6.21 -12.30
CA LEU A 59 -2.89 7.61 -12.44
C LEU A 59 -1.53 7.91 -11.79
N LYS A 60 -1.26 7.33 -10.61
CA LYS A 60 0.04 7.39 -9.94
C LYS A 60 1.15 6.85 -10.84
N GLN A 61 0.95 5.69 -11.45
CA GLN A 61 1.91 5.09 -12.37
C GLN A 61 2.14 5.97 -13.60
N ALA A 62 1.09 6.55 -14.17
CA ALA A 62 1.22 7.50 -15.27
C ALA A 62 2.04 8.74 -14.84
N HIS A 63 1.76 9.30 -13.66
CA HIS A 63 2.51 10.44 -13.12
C HIS A 63 3.99 10.13 -12.89
N GLN A 64 4.32 8.93 -12.42
CA GLN A 64 5.70 8.45 -12.29
C GLN A 64 6.40 8.37 -13.66
N GLN A 65 5.72 7.84 -14.69
CA GLN A 65 6.27 7.79 -16.06
C GLN A 65 6.57 9.17 -16.65
N TYR A 66 5.80 10.19 -16.26
CA TYR A 66 6.02 11.58 -16.66
C TYR A 66 6.99 12.35 -15.74
N GLY A 67 7.48 11.73 -14.66
CA GLY A 67 8.42 12.33 -13.71
C GLY A 67 7.79 13.33 -12.71
N PHE A 68 6.46 13.32 -12.56
CA PHE A 68 5.76 14.18 -11.58
C PHE A 68 5.81 13.61 -10.16
N GLU A 69 5.83 12.29 -10.02
CA GLU A 69 6.11 11.60 -8.76
C GLU A 69 7.48 10.95 -8.87
N GLY A 70 8.30 11.08 -7.83
CA GLY A 70 9.62 10.45 -7.78
C GLY A 70 9.50 8.94 -7.99
N ASP A 71 10.53 8.36 -8.61
CA ASP A 71 10.61 6.92 -8.85
C ASP A 71 10.36 6.15 -7.56
N ASP A 72 9.71 4.99 -7.69
CA ASP A 72 9.61 4.07 -6.57
C ASP A 72 11.04 3.78 -6.06
N LEU A 73 11.21 3.72 -4.74
CA LEU A 73 12.53 3.62 -4.10
C LEU A 73 13.34 2.39 -4.56
N GLU A 74 12.70 1.41 -5.19
CA GLU A 74 13.34 0.25 -5.83
C GLU A 74 14.03 0.56 -7.16
N ALA A 75 13.62 1.60 -7.89
CA ALA A 75 14.19 1.95 -9.20
C ALA A 75 15.52 2.74 -9.08
N ALA A 76 15.85 3.24 -7.88
CA ALA A 76 17.08 3.97 -7.60
C ALA A 76 18.30 3.07 -7.32
N LYS A 77 18.29 1.82 -7.83
CA LYS A 77 19.37 0.84 -7.64
C LYS A 77 20.29 0.75 -8.85
#